data_AF-A0A380X5D7-F1
#
_entry.id   AF-A0A380X5D7-F1
#
_cell.length_a   1.000
_cell.length_b   1.000
_cell.length_c   1.000
_cell.angle_alpha   90.00
_cell.angle_beta   90.00
_cell.angle_gamma   90.00
#
_symmetry.space_group_name_H-M   'P 1'
#
loop_
_entity.id
_entity.type
_entity.pdbx_description
1 polymer ?
#
loop_
_entity_poly.entity_id
_entity_poly.type
_entity_poly.pdbx_seq_one_letter_code
_entity_poly.pdbx_strand_id
1 'polypeptide(L)'
;MPVVVVADHIQADEEKRIRALFLSHLMAIFIHSKLPKLSALCAVTTAAMGSCAGISYLLTNKFDTAAMAISSMIGDISGMICDGAANSCAMKVSTSVTSAYKSVLMAMNQTGVTGNEGIVDHCVDQSIDNLCAIACKSMQHTDVQIIEIMASKPQD
;
A
#
# COMPACT_ATOMS: atom_id res chain seq x y z
N MET A 1 -3.67 11.39 -5.59
CA MET A 1 -2.63 12.37 -5.98
C MET A 1 -1.42 11.74 -6.67
N PRO A 2 -0.75 10.70 -6.17
CA PRO A 2 0.48 10.19 -6.81
C PRO A 2 0.30 9.83 -8.29
N VAL A 3 -0.79 9.13 -8.62
CA VAL A 3 -1.15 8.78 -10.01
C VAL A 3 -1.34 10.02 -10.90
N VAL A 4 -1.95 11.08 -10.37
CA VAL A 4 -2.16 12.34 -11.11
C VAL A 4 -0.81 13.00 -11.42
N VAL A 5 0.07 13.08 -10.43
CA VAL A 5 1.41 13.65 -10.60
C VAL A 5 2.20 12.90 -11.67
N VAL A 6 2.15 11.56 -11.68
CA VAL A 6 2.80 10.76 -12.72
C VAL A 6 2.14 10.98 -14.09
N ALA A 7 0.81 11.01 -14.15
CA ALA A 7 0.08 11.26 -15.40
C ALA A 7 0.44 12.61 -16.01
N ASP A 8 0.55 13.66 -15.19
CA ASP A 8 0.98 14.99 -15.62
C ASP A 8 2.45 14.95 -16.09
N HIS A 9 3.33 14.29 -15.34
CA HIS A 9 4.76 14.20 -15.66
C HIS A 9 5.03 13.53 -17.02
N ILE A 10 4.29 12.45 -17.34
CA ILE A 10 4.44 11.75 -18.63
C ILE A 10 3.51 12.29 -19.72
N GLN A 11 2.77 13.37 -19.44
CA GLN A 11 1.77 13.95 -20.35
C GLN A 11 0.76 12.92 -20.86
N ALA A 12 0.27 12.04 -19.98
CA ALA A 12 -0.73 11.04 -20.31
C ALA A 12 -2.03 11.71 -20.77
N ASP A 13 -2.65 11.12 -21.81
CA ASP A 13 -3.98 11.52 -22.25
C ASP A 13 -5.04 11.29 -21.16
N GLU A 14 -6.19 11.93 -21.34
CA GLU A 14 -7.27 11.91 -20.36
C GLU A 14 -7.83 10.49 -20.12
N GLU A 15 -7.98 9.69 -21.17
CA GLU A 15 -8.51 8.34 -21.04
C GLU A 15 -7.56 7.46 -20.21
N LYS A 16 -6.26 7.49 -20.52
CA LYS A 16 -5.22 6.75 -19.81
C LYS A 16 -5.12 7.20 -18.36
N ARG A 17 -5.24 8.50 -18.09
CA ARG A 17 -5.31 9.06 -16.73
C ARG A 17 -6.50 8.52 -15.95
N ILE A 18 -7.70 8.54 -16.54
CA ILE A 18 -8.92 8.06 -15.89
C ILE A 18 -8.82 6.55 -15.59
N ARG A 19 -8.33 5.75 -16.55
CA ARG A 19 -8.11 4.31 -16.35
C ARG A 19 -7.11 4.04 -15.23
N ALA A 20 -6.01 4.78 -15.18
CA ALA A 20 -5.03 4.67 -14.11
C ALA A 20 -5.61 4.99 -12.72
N LEU A 21 -6.41 6.06 -12.64
CA LEU A 21 -7.10 6.45 -11.42
C LEU A 21 -8.11 5.38 -11.00
N PHE A 22 -8.90 4.88 -11.94
CA PHE A 22 -9.88 3.83 -11.66
C PHE A 22 -9.20 2.57 -11.12
N LEU A 23 -8.14 2.10 -11.78
CA LEU A 23 -7.35 0.96 -11.31
C LEU A 23 -6.78 1.19 -9.91
N SER A 24 -6.27 2.40 -9.65
CA SER A 24 -5.72 2.74 -8.34
C SER A 24 -6.75 2.67 -7.22
N HIS A 25 -7.96 3.17 -7.44
CA HIS A 25 -9.04 3.08 -6.46
C HIS A 25 -9.54 1.64 -6.32
N LEU A 26 -9.71 0.92 -7.44
CA LEU A 26 -10.18 -0.45 -7.44
C LEU A 26 -9.25 -1.36 -6.65
N MET A 27 -7.94 -1.22 -6.82
CA MET A 27 -6.94 -2.00 -6.09
C MET A 27 -6.95 -1.65 -4.59
N ALA A 28 -7.05 -0.37 -4.23
CA ALA A 28 -7.19 0.03 -2.83
C ALA A 28 -8.45 -0.57 -2.20
N ILE A 29 -9.60 -0.49 -2.89
CA ILE A 29 -10.88 -1.07 -2.45
C ILE A 29 -10.76 -2.60 -2.32
N PHE A 30 -10.12 -3.27 -3.27
CA PHE A 30 -9.92 -4.72 -3.24
C PHE A 30 -9.16 -5.15 -1.99
N ILE A 31 -8.02 -4.53 -1.70
CA ILE A 31 -7.23 -4.84 -0.50
C ILE A 31 -8.06 -4.50 0.75
N HIS A 32 -8.69 -3.32 0.78
CA HIS A 32 -9.47 -2.88 1.94
C HIS A 32 -10.69 -3.75 2.22
N SER A 33 -11.30 -4.37 1.20
CA SER A 33 -12.43 -5.29 1.34
C SER A 33 -12.09 -6.57 2.11
N LYS A 34 -10.80 -6.90 2.19
CA LYS A 34 -10.27 -8.06 2.93
C LYS A 34 -9.87 -7.70 4.37
N LEU A 35 -9.89 -6.43 4.74
CA LEU A 35 -9.54 -5.94 6.07
C LEU A 35 -10.77 -5.94 7.00
N PRO A 36 -10.56 -6.07 8.33
CA PRO A 36 -11.64 -5.95 9.29
C PRO A 36 -12.11 -4.49 9.37
N LYS A 37 -13.30 -4.26 9.95
CA LYS A 37 -13.85 -2.91 10.14
C LYS A 37 -12.92 -1.99 10.96
N LEU A 38 -12.10 -2.57 11.84
CA LEU A 38 -11.10 -1.88 12.64
C LEU A 38 -9.79 -2.67 12.61
N SER A 39 -8.68 -2.00 12.29
CA SER A 39 -7.35 -2.60 12.15
C SER A 39 -6.27 -1.62 12.61
N ALA A 40 -5.24 -2.14 13.26
CA ALA A 40 -4.02 -1.39 13.56
C ALA A 40 -3.12 -1.19 12.32
N LEU A 41 -3.43 -1.79 11.16
CA LEU A 41 -2.72 -1.51 9.91
C LEU A 41 -3.11 -0.12 9.38
N CYS A 42 -2.13 0.74 9.11
CA CYS A 42 -2.40 2.06 8.55
C CYS A 42 -2.93 1.94 7.12
N ALA A 43 -4.16 2.41 6.88
CA ALA A 43 -4.85 2.34 5.59
C ALA A 43 -4.08 3.04 4.45
N VAL A 44 -3.16 3.95 4.78
CA VAL A 44 -2.26 4.58 3.80
C VAL A 44 -1.41 3.58 3.02
N THR A 45 -1.07 2.44 3.62
CA THR A 45 -0.37 1.34 2.94
C THR A 45 -1.20 0.82 1.77
N THR A 46 -2.48 0.53 2.01
CA THR A 46 -3.44 0.06 0.98
C THR A 46 -3.69 1.12 -0.09
N ALA A 47 -3.81 2.40 0.29
CA ALA A 47 -3.97 3.50 -0.65
C ALA A 47 -2.72 3.71 -1.53
N ALA A 48 -1.54 3.51 -0.96
CA ALA A 48 -0.28 3.58 -1.69
C ALA A 48 -0.07 2.37 -2.62
N MET A 49 -0.46 1.16 -2.21
CA MET A 49 -0.49 -0.03 -3.09
C MET A 49 -1.47 0.16 -4.25
N GLY A 50 -2.63 0.78 -4.00
CA GLY A 50 -3.53 1.20 -5.06
C GLY A 50 -2.87 2.22 -6.01
N SER A 51 -2.24 3.25 -5.46
CA SER A 51 -1.51 4.24 -6.27
C SER A 51 -0.40 3.60 -7.10
N CYS A 52 0.32 2.63 -6.54
CA CYS A 52 1.34 1.82 -7.20
C CYS A 52 0.78 1.08 -8.43
N ALA A 53 -0.40 0.46 -8.33
CA ALA A 53 -1.07 -0.17 -9.48
C ALA A 53 -1.36 0.84 -10.61
N GLY A 54 -1.89 2.02 -10.26
CA GLY A 54 -2.17 3.08 -11.23
C GLY A 54 -0.91 3.64 -11.89
N ILE A 55 0.17 3.82 -11.11
CA ILE A 55 1.47 4.28 -11.62
C ILE A 55 2.09 3.24 -12.55
N SER A 56 2.08 1.95 -12.17
CA SER A 56 2.53 0.85 -13.03
C SER A 56 1.76 0.79 -14.35
N TYR A 57 0.45 0.99 -14.31
CA TYR A 57 -0.37 1.10 -15.52
C TYR A 57 0.05 2.26 -16.42
N LEU A 58 0.32 3.44 -15.84
CA LEU A 58 0.78 4.60 -16.59
C LEU A 58 2.13 4.37 -17.27
N LEU A 59 3.08 3.79 -16.54
CA LEU A 59 4.49 3.67 -16.97
C LEU A 59 4.76 2.48 -17.87
N THR A 60 4.16 1.32 -17.60
CA THR A 60 4.46 0.08 -18.36
C THR A 60 3.24 -0.53 -19.02
N ASN A 61 2.04 -0.29 -18.47
CA ASN A 61 0.81 -0.96 -18.88
C ASN A 61 0.91 -2.50 -18.80
N LYS A 62 1.73 -3.02 -17.86
CA LYS A 62 1.94 -4.46 -17.65
C LYS A 62 1.46 -4.89 -16.28
N PHE A 63 0.71 -5.99 -16.24
CA PHE A 63 0.27 -6.62 -14.99
C PHE A 63 1.46 -6.98 -14.10
N ASP A 64 2.51 -7.58 -14.67
CA ASP A 64 3.68 -8.03 -13.91
C ASP A 64 4.39 -6.89 -13.16
N THR A 65 4.43 -5.68 -13.74
CA THR A 65 4.99 -4.50 -13.07
C THR A 65 4.16 -4.14 -11.84
N ALA A 66 2.82 -4.13 -11.97
CA ALA A 66 1.94 -3.85 -10.85
C ALA A 66 2.03 -4.94 -9.77
N ALA A 67 2.01 -6.21 -10.17
CA ALA A 67 2.10 -7.35 -9.26
C ALA A 67 3.40 -7.33 -8.45
N MET A 68 4.55 -7.23 -9.13
CA MET A 68 5.87 -7.19 -8.48
C MET A 68 6.03 -5.96 -7.58
N ALA A 69 5.51 -4.80 -7.99
CA ALA A 69 5.60 -3.59 -7.20
C ALA A 69 4.71 -3.67 -5.94
N ILE A 70 3.48 -4.19 -6.04
CA ILE A 70 2.61 -4.40 -4.88
C ILE A 70 3.23 -5.42 -3.91
N SER A 71 3.72 -6.56 -4.41
CA SER A 71 4.44 -7.55 -3.60
C SER A 71 5.64 -6.94 -2.88
N SER A 72 6.41 -6.09 -3.55
CA SER A 72 7.53 -5.37 -2.94
C SER A 72 7.08 -4.40 -1.85
N MET A 73 5.95 -3.69 -2.04
CA MET A 73 5.39 -2.82 -1.00
C MET A 73 4.92 -3.61 0.23
N ILE A 74 4.38 -4.83 0.03
CA ILE A 74 4.00 -5.71 1.14
C ILE A 74 5.24 -6.10 1.95
N GLY A 75 6.37 -6.40 1.29
CA GLY A 75 7.65 -6.62 1.98
C GLY A 75 8.23 -5.38 2.66
N ASP A 76 7.97 -4.17 2.15
CA ASP A 76 8.60 -2.92 2.60
C ASP A 76 7.85 -2.21 3.74
N ILE A 77 6.52 -2.09 3.64
CA ILE A 77 5.72 -1.22 4.52
C ILE A 77 4.54 -1.91 5.23
N SER A 78 4.52 -3.24 5.28
CA SER A 78 3.46 -4.03 5.95
C SER A 78 3.29 -3.75 7.45
N GLY A 79 4.33 -3.23 8.11
CA GLY A 79 4.33 -2.95 9.56
C GLY A 79 3.86 -1.55 9.96
N MET A 80 3.35 -0.73 9.04
CA MET A 80 2.96 0.65 9.37
C MET A 80 1.68 0.69 10.22
N ILE A 81 1.82 1.09 11.48
CA ILE A 81 0.73 1.08 12.46
C ILE A 81 -0.17 2.33 12.36
N CYS A 82 -1.47 2.16 12.59
CA CYS A 82 -2.47 3.21 12.76
C CYS A 82 -2.75 3.44 14.25
N ASP A 83 -2.31 4.59 14.77
CA ASP A 83 -2.44 5.01 16.17
C ASP A 83 -3.30 6.29 16.31
N GLY A 84 -4.19 6.51 15.34
CA GLY A 84 -5.07 7.68 15.29
C GLY A 84 -4.58 8.81 14.36
N ALA A 85 -5.41 9.85 14.23
CA ALA A 85 -5.09 11.02 13.42
C ALA A 85 -4.09 11.91 14.16
N ALA A 86 -2.90 12.05 13.58
CA ALA A 86 -1.81 12.84 14.16
C ALA A 86 -0.93 13.45 13.06
N ASN A 87 0.00 14.32 13.44
CA ASN A 87 1.00 14.87 12.52
C ASN A 87 1.81 13.77 11.81
N SER A 88 1.96 12.60 12.45
CA SER A 88 2.62 11.42 11.86
C SER A 88 1.89 10.86 10.64
N CYS A 89 0.60 11.17 10.43
CA CYS A 89 -0.13 10.74 9.23
C CYS A 89 0.50 11.28 7.95
N ALA A 90 0.93 12.54 7.92
CA ALA A 90 1.61 13.11 6.75
C ALA A 90 2.94 12.41 6.47
N MET A 91 3.68 12.05 7.52
CA MET A 91 4.93 11.29 7.38
C MET A 91 4.68 9.88 6.85
N LYS A 92 3.64 9.19 7.36
CA LYS A 92 3.23 7.86 6.89
C LYS A 92 2.83 7.89 5.41
N VAL A 93 2.07 8.91 4.98
CA VAL A 93 1.76 9.16 3.56
C VAL A 93 3.03 9.33 2.74
N SER A 94 3.95 10.20 3.18
CA SER A 94 5.22 10.42 2.48
C SER A 94 6.01 9.13 2.32
N THR A 95 6.19 8.36 3.40
CA THR A 95 6.90 7.09 3.38
C THR A 95 6.24 6.07 2.45
N SER A 96 4.92 5.90 2.53
CA SER A 96 4.21 4.93 1.70
C SER A 96 4.23 5.29 0.21
N VAL A 97 4.13 6.58 -0.14
CA VAL A 97 4.25 7.03 -1.53
C VAL A 97 5.67 6.84 -2.05
N THR A 98 6.71 7.15 -1.26
CA THR A 98 8.10 6.87 -1.62
C THR A 98 8.33 5.38 -1.85
N SER A 99 7.78 4.52 -0.98
CA SER A 99 7.80 3.06 -1.15
C SER A 99 7.14 2.64 -2.47
N ALA A 100 5.97 3.18 -2.79
CA ALA A 100 5.29 2.90 -4.06
C ALA A 100 6.15 3.22 -5.28
N TYR A 101 6.74 4.43 -5.35
CA TYR A 101 7.63 4.80 -6.45
C TYR A 101 8.85 3.90 -6.53
N LYS A 102 9.51 3.63 -5.39
CA LYS A 102 10.66 2.72 -5.30
C LYS A 102 10.30 1.35 -5.86
N SER A 103 9.18 0.77 -5.43
CA SER A 103 8.73 -0.55 -5.87
C SER A 103 8.38 -0.60 -7.36
N VAL A 104 7.75 0.44 -7.91
CA VAL A 104 7.47 0.49 -9.36
C VAL A 104 8.77 0.58 -10.16
N LEU A 105 9.71 1.42 -9.76
CA LEU A 105 11.01 1.55 -10.44
C LEU A 105 11.82 0.25 -10.39
N MET A 106 11.82 -0.44 -9.24
CA MET A 106 12.43 -1.77 -9.12
C MET A 106 11.75 -2.77 -10.07
N ALA A 107 10.42 -2.79 -10.10
CA ALA A 107 9.66 -3.71 -10.95
C ALA A 107 9.87 -3.45 -12.44
N MET A 108 10.02 -2.18 -12.85
CA MET A 108 10.40 -1.81 -14.22
C MET A 108 11.78 -2.36 -14.60
N ASN A 109 12.69 -2.45 -13.63
CA ASN A 109 14.01 -3.08 -13.79
C ASN A 109 14.00 -4.59 -13.55
N GLN A 110 12.83 -5.23 -13.48
CA GLN A 110 12.66 -6.67 -13.23
C GLN A 110 13.30 -7.13 -11.91
N THR A 111 13.26 -6.26 -10.90
CA THR A 111 13.76 -6.52 -9.55
C THR A 111 12.67 -6.20 -8.52
N GLY A 112 12.69 -6.89 -7.39
CA GLY A 112 11.65 -6.72 -6.37
C GLY A 112 11.82 -7.74 -5.26
N VAL A 113 10.96 -7.62 -4.25
CA VAL A 113 10.78 -8.70 -3.26
C VAL A 113 10.10 -9.86 -3.98
N THR A 114 10.69 -11.04 -3.88
CA THR A 114 10.24 -12.27 -4.52
C THR A 114 9.31 -13.06 -3.58
N GLY A 115 8.67 -14.10 -4.10
CA GLY A 115 7.84 -15.00 -3.31
C GLY A 115 8.61 -15.88 -2.31
N ASN A 116 9.94 -15.75 -2.24
CA ASN A 116 10.76 -16.51 -1.29
C ASN A 116 10.99 -15.75 0.03
N GLU A 117 10.60 -14.48 0.12
CA GLU A 117 10.90 -13.65 1.28
C GLU A 117 9.66 -13.35 2.15
N GLY A 118 9.71 -13.82 3.39
CA GLY A 118 8.81 -13.38 4.46
C GLY A 118 7.34 -13.69 4.16
N ILE A 119 6.52 -12.63 4.11
CA ILE A 119 5.06 -12.73 3.90
C ILE A 119 4.65 -12.57 2.43
N VAL A 120 5.62 -12.32 1.54
CA VAL A 120 5.40 -12.17 0.10
C VAL A 120 5.38 -13.55 -0.54
N ASP A 121 4.43 -13.75 -1.44
CA ASP A 121 4.22 -14.99 -2.19
C ASP A 121 4.46 -14.75 -3.69
N HIS A 122 4.61 -15.81 -4.47
CA HIS A 122 4.73 -15.73 -5.93
C HIS A 122 3.46 -15.16 -6.57
N CYS A 123 2.30 -15.35 -5.93
CA CYS A 123 1.06 -14.70 -6.32
C CYS A 123 0.83 -13.41 -5.52
N VAL A 124 0.54 -12.30 -6.23
CA VAL A 124 0.24 -11.01 -5.59
C VAL A 124 -1.02 -11.10 -4.71
N ASP A 125 -2.05 -11.83 -5.14
CA ASP A 125 -3.27 -11.99 -4.37
C ASP A 125 -3.01 -12.73 -3.06
N GLN A 126 -2.16 -13.77 -3.10
CA GLN A 126 -1.75 -14.50 -1.91
C GLN A 126 -0.88 -13.65 -0.98
N SER A 127 -0.02 -12.79 -1.53
CA SER A 127 0.75 -11.81 -0.74
C SER A 127 -0.19 -10.84 -0.02
N ILE A 128 -1.23 -10.34 -0.71
CA ILE A 128 -2.27 -9.48 -0.14
C ILE A 128 -3.02 -10.24 0.96
N ASP A 129 -3.38 -11.50 0.74
CA ASP A 129 -4.05 -12.34 1.73
C ASP A 129 -3.19 -12.57 2.98
N ASN A 130 -1.88 -12.77 2.82
CA ASN A 130 -0.95 -12.90 3.93
C ASN A 130 -0.88 -11.61 4.77
N LEU A 131 -0.78 -10.44 4.12
CA LEU A 131 -0.85 -9.14 4.80
C LEU A 131 -2.18 -8.96 5.53
N CYS A 132 -3.30 -9.25 4.85
CA CYS A 132 -4.62 -9.13 5.44
C CYS A 132 -4.82 -10.12 6.60
N ALA A 133 -4.23 -11.32 6.55
CA ALA A 133 -4.27 -12.26 7.65
C ALA A 133 -3.59 -11.72 8.91
N ILE A 134 -2.46 -11.01 8.78
CA ILE A 134 -1.79 -10.33 9.90
C ILE A 134 -2.68 -9.23 10.47
N ALA A 135 -3.26 -8.40 9.59
CA ALA A 135 -4.16 -7.32 9.98
C ALA A 135 -5.44 -7.84 10.69
N CYS A 136 -6.02 -8.92 10.17
CA CYS A 136 -7.25 -9.53 10.69
C CYS A 136 -7.05 -10.32 11.98
N LYS A 137 -5.85 -10.85 12.25
CA LYS A 137 -5.58 -11.74 13.39
C LYS A 137 -4.67 -11.07 14.41
N SER A 138 -3.40 -10.92 14.08
CA SER A 138 -2.37 -10.47 15.03
C SER A 138 -2.57 -9.02 15.45
N MET A 139 -2.92 -8.15 14.50
CA MET A 139 -3.08 -6.72 14.75
C MET A 139 -4.31 -6.35 15.60
N GLN A 140 -5.22 -7.29 15.87
CA GLN A 140 -6.30 -7.07 16.85
C GLN A 140 -5.71 -6.85 18.26
N HIS A 141 -4.66 -7.59 18.60
CA HIS A 141 -3.96 -7.41 19.89
C HIS A 141 -3.12 -6.14 19.89
N THR A 142 -2.53 -5.79 18.73
CA THR A 142 -1.82 -4.52 18.55
C THR A 142 -2.75 -3.33 18.76
N ASP A 143 -3.98 -3.40 18.25
CA ASP A 143 -5.01 -2.36 18.43
C ASP A 143 -5.33 -2.12 19.92
N VAL A 144 -5.55 -3.20 20.69
CA VAL A 144 -5.74 -3.12 22.15
C VAL A 144 -4.54 -2.44 22.83
N GLN A 145 -3.32 -2.88 22.49
CA GLN A 145 -2.11 -2.31 23.07
C GLN A 145 -1.93 -0.82 22.75
N ILE A 146 -2.27 -0.40 21.53
CA ILE A 146 -2.26 1.01 21.12
C ILE A 146 -3.24 1.81 21.99
N ILE A 147 -4.46 1.32 22.17
CA ILE A 147 -5.48 1.99 22.99
C ILE A 147 -5.02 2.13 24.44
N GLU A 148 -4.43 1.09 25.02
CA GLU A 148 -3.87 1.14 26.38
C GLU A 148 -2.77 2.22 26.51
N ILE A 149 -1.87 2.31 25.53
CA ILE A 149 -0.83 3.35 25.49
C ILE A 149 -1.47 4.73 25.38
N MET A 150 -2.45 4.91 24.50
CA MET A 150 -3.16 6.18 24.31
C MET A 150 -3.91 6.61 25.57
N ALA A 151 -4.55 5.67 26.27
CA ALA A 151 -5.34 5.93 27.48
C ALA A 151 -4.46 6.20 28.71
N SER A 152 -3.27 5.58 28.79
CA SER A 152 -2.32 5.78 29.89
C SER A 152 -1.38 6.98 29.70
N LYS A 153 -1.41 7.61 28.51
CA LYS A 153 -0.55 8.75 28.19
C LYS A 153 -0.94 9.95 29.06
N PRO A 154 0.02 10.57 29.78
CA PRO A 154 -0.24 11.82 30.49
C PRO A 154 -0.72 12.89 29.50
N GLN A 155 -1.78 13.61 29.86
CA GLN A 155 -2.20 14.79 29.11
C GLN A 155 -1.45 16.00 29.69
N ASP A 156 -0.70 16.70 28.83
CA ASP A 156 -0.13 18.02 29.13
C ASP A 156 -1.21 19.11 29.01
#